data_AF-A0A933H5P6-F1
#
_entry.id   AF-A0A933H5P6-F1
#
_cell.length_a   1.000
_cell.length_b   1.000
_cell.length_c   1.000
_cell.angle_alpha   90.00
_cell.angle_beta   90.00
_cell.angle_gamma   90.00
#
_symmetry.space_group_name_H-M   'P 1'
#
loop_
_entity.id
_entity.type
_entity.pdbx_description
1 polymer ?
#
loop_
_entity_poly.entity_id
_entity_poly.type
_entity_poly.pdbx_seq_one_letter_code
_entity_poly.pdbx_strand_id
1 'polypeptide(L)'
;MDKRGPRAGLIRGEARFVDRSRLNFSELVADIQTAIVRTMYSFHYQNSKDELIFRYDDTPHHPEVTSFPHHKHSGESVVSTEPPTLETVLKEITATIVEAKQQSDADSSEI
;
A
#
# COMPACT_ATOMS: atom_id res chain seq x y z
N MET A 1 -28.47 -3.83 26.92
CA MET A 1 -28.08 -3.60 25.51
C MET A 1 -26.99 -2.56 25.54
N ASP A 2 -25.73 -2.96 25.33
CA ASP A 2 -24.59 -2.03 25.39
C ASP A 2 -24.74 -0.97 24.30
N LYS A 3 -24.72 0.31 24.68
CA LYS A 3 -24.97 1.48 23.79
C LYS A 3 -23.68 2.02 23.16
N ARG A 4 -22.59 1.26 23.21
CA ARG A 4 -21.31 1.69 22.64
C ARG A 4 -21.39 1.51 21.13
N GLY A 5 -21.36 2.64 20.40
CA GLY A 5 -21.13 2.62 18.96
C GLY A 5 -19.81 1.91 18.61
N PRO A 6 -19.62 1.50 17.36
CA PRO A 6 -18.41 0.78 16.95
C PRO A 6 -17.16 1.56 17.37
N ARG A 7 -16.22 0.87 18.04
CA ARG A 7 -14.94 1.46 18.44
C ARG A 7 -14.04 1.46 17.22
N ALA A 8 -13.63 2.63 16.76
CA ALA A 8 -12.72 2.75 15.63
C ALA A 8 -11.30 3.07 16.11
N GLY A 9 -10.30 2.56 15.39
CA GLY A 9 -8.88 2.83 15.58
C GLY A 9 -8.22 3.15 14.25
N LEU A 10 -7.35 4.16 14.24
CA LEU A 10 -6.50 4.50 13.10
C LEU A 10 -5.10 3.94 13.34
N ILE A 11 -4.65 3.09 12.43
CA ILE A 11 -3.25 2.63 12.35
C ILE A 11 -2.59 3.47 11.27
N ARG A 12 -1.48 4.12 11.58
CA ARG A 12 -0.70 4.91 10.62
C ARG A 12 0.78 4.77 10.89
N GLY A 13 1.58 4.73 9.85
CA GLY A 13 3.03 4.74 9.97
C GLY A 13 3.74 5.09 8.68
N GLU A 14 5.06 5.19 8.79
CA GLU A 14 5.99 5.31 7.68
C GLU A 14 7.06 4.22 7.84
N ALA A 15 7.34 3.49 6.75
CA ALA A 15 8.48 2.59 6.65
C ALA A 15 9.50 3.18 5.68
N ARG A 16 10.78 3.20 6.07
CA ARG A 16 11.89 3.64 5.22
C ARG A 16 12.77 2.44 4.90
N PHE A 17 13.17 2.32 3.63
CA PHE A 17 13.95 1.19 3.14
C PHE A 17 15.40 1.60 2.82
N VAL A 18 16.26 0.60 2.59
CA VAL A 18 17.72 0.76 2.41
C VAL A 18 18.10 1.60 1.19
N ASP A 19 17.25 1.64 0.17
CA ASP A 19 17.38 2.47 -1.04
C ASP A 19 16.85 3.90 -0.85
N ARG A 20 16.43 4.25 0.37
CA ARG A 20 15.79 5.51 0.78
C ARG A 20 14.39 5.73 0.21
N SER A 21 13.78 4.71 -0.41
CA SER A 21 12.35 4.69 -0.70
C SER A 21 11.53 4.64 0.60
N ARG A 22 10.24 4.99 0.50
CA ARG A 22 9.37 5.13 1.67
C ARG A 22 7.97 4.63 1.37
N LEU A 23 7.39 3.92 2.32
CA LEU A 23 5.98 3.56 2.35
C LEU A 23 5.28 4.37 3.44
N ASN A 24 4.33 5.21 3.06
CA ASN A 24 3.36 5.80 3.97
C ASN A 24 2.11 4.92 3.98
N PHE A 25 1.64 4.51 5.16
CA PHE A 25 0.46 3.67 5.27
C PHE A 25 -0.53 4.16 6.32
N SER A 26 -1.81 3.96 6.05
CA SER A 26 -2.89 4.15 7.02
C SER A 26 -3.98 3.12 6.83
N GLU A 27 -4.51 2.59 7.92
CA GLU A 27 -5.65 1.67 7.94
C GLU A 27 -6.63 2.13 9.03
N LEU A 28 -7.90 2.25 8.67
CA LEU A 28 -8.98 2.45 9.65
C LEU A 28 -9.58 1.09 9.96
N VAL A 29 -9.57 0.74 11.25
CA VAL A 29 -10.18 -0.50 11.74
C VAL A 29 -11.35 -0.19 12.66
N ALA A 30 -12.41 -0.98 12.56
CA ALA A 30 -13.59 -0.86 13.40
C ALA A 30 -13.85 -2.18 14.13
N ASP A 31 -14.12 -2.07 15.43
CA ASP A 31 -14.69 -3.13 16.23
C ASP A 31 -16.20 -3.18 15.98
N ILE A 32 -16.64 -4.23 15.30
CA ILE A 32 -18.05 -4.51 15.01
C ILE A 32 -18.66 -5.52 15.99
N GLN A 33 -18.09 -5.65 17.19
CA GLN A 33 -18.43 -6.61 18.27
C GLN A 33 -18.09 -8.07 17.96
N THR A 34 -18.23 -8.51 16.72
CA THR A 34 -17.91 -9.88 16.28
C THR A 34 -16.49 -10.03 15.75
N ALA A 35 -15.90 -8.93 15.27
CA ALA A 35 -14.58 -8.90 14.67
C ALA A 35 -14.00 -7.47 14.68
N ILE A 36 -12.69 -7.39 14.46
CA ILE A 36 -12.04 -6.17 14.00
C ILE A 36 -11.98 -6.24 12.48
N VAL A 37 -12.60 -5.26 11.80
CA VAL A 37 -12.62 -5.19 10.34
C VAL A 37 -11.91 -3.94 9.86
N ARG A 38 -11.16 -4.04 8.77
CA ARG A 38 -10.57 -2.88 8.09
C ARG A 38 -11.63 -2.23 7.21
N THR A 39 -11.90 -0.95 7.44
CA THR A 39 -12.95 -0.19 6.74
C THR A 39 -12.40 0.77 5.71
N MET A 40 -11.12 1.19 5.85
CA MET A 40 -10.41 2.04 4.88
C MET A 40 -8.93 1.70 4.90
N TYR A 41 -8.23 1.88 3.78
CA TYR A 41 -6.78 1.79 3.73
C TYR A 41 -6.13 2.69 2.68
N SER A 42 -4.85 3.00 2.92
CA SER A 42 -3.99 3.61 1.92
C SER A 42 -2.55 3.14 2.14
N PHE A 43 -1.89 2.73 1.06
CA PHE A 43 -0.49 2.33 1.01
C PHE A 43 0.19 3.10 -0.12
N HIS A 44 0.94 4.15 0.20
CA HIS A 44 1.61 5.03 -0.76
C HIS A 44 3.11 4.77 -0.73
N TYR A 45 3.63 4.14 -1.78
CA TYR A 45 5.05 3.82 -1.92
C TYR A 45 5.73 4.73 -2.94
N GLN A 46 6.81 5.39 -2.52
CA GLN A 46 7.53 6.38 -3.32
C GLN A 46 9.04 6.18 -3.23
N ASN A 47 9.75 6.60 -4.29
CA ASN A 47 11.20 6.50 -4.36
C ASN A 47 11.90 7.57 -3.51
N SER A 48 13.23 7.58 -3.53
CA SER A 48 14.04 8.55 -2.77
C SER A 48 13.87 10.02 -3.18
N LYS A 49 13.29 10.28 -4.36
CA LYS A 49 12.95 11.61 -4.90
C LYS A 49 11.48 11.98 -4.66
N ASP A 50 10.77 11.21 -3.83
CA ASP A 50 9.34 11.38 -3.55
C ASP A 50 8.43 11.17 -4.77
N GLU A 51 8.92 10.51 -5.82
CA GLU A 51 8.11 10.12 -6.99
C GLU A 51 7.35 8.84 -6.67
N LEU A 52 6.06 8.81 -7.01
CA LEU A 52 5.18 7.66 -6.79
C LEU A 52 5.68 6.45 -7.58
N ILE A 53 5.94 5.33 -6.89
CA ILE A 53 6.17 4.04 -7.53
C ILE A 53 4.82 3.33 -7.70
N PHE A 54 4.09 3.16 -6.61
CA PHE A 54 2.70 2.69 -6.64
C PHE A 54 1.92 3.16 -5.41
N ARG A 55 0.60 3.19 -5.54
CA ARG A 55 -0.32 3.40 -4.41
C ARG A 55 -1.48 2.42 -4.45
N TYR A 56 -1.81 1.81 -3.33
CA TYR A 56 -3.08 1.11 -3.15
C TYR A 56 -3.97 1.94 -2.25
N ASP A 57 -5.22 2.17 -2.63
CA ASP A 57 -6.23 2.75 -1.75
C ASP A 57 -7.64 2.30 -2.13
N ASP A 58 -8.60 2.63 -1.27
CA ASP A 58 -10.02 2.31 -1.44
C ASP A 58 -10.91 3.56 -1.42
N THR A 59 -10.35 4.72 -1.77
CA THR A 59 -11.16 5.93 -1.95
C THR A 59 -12.10 5.69 -3.16
N PRO A 60 -13.40 6.03 -3.07
CA PRO A 60 -14.36 5.72 -4.14
C PRO A 60 -14.33 6.73 -5.29
N HIS A 61 -13.20 6.83 -6.02
CA HIS A 61 -13.02 7.78 -7.14
C HIS A 61 -12.76 7.14 -8.50
N HIS A 62 -12.59 5.81 -8.58
CA HIS A 62 -12.40 5.04 -9.82
C HIS A 62 -13.51 4.02 -10.07
N PRO A 63 -14.75 4.44 -10.38
CA PRO A 63 -15.88 3.53 -10.62
C PRO A 63 -15.69 2.59 -11.83
N GLU A 64 -14.73 2.88 -12.70
CA GLU A 64 -14.39 2.08 -13.88
C GLU A 64 -13.62 0.78 -13.56
N VAL A 65 -13.01 0.66 -12.38
CA VAL A 65 -12.33 -0.58 -11.98
C VAL A 65 -13.32 -1.64 -11.51
N THR A 66 -13.11 -2.89 -11.93
CA THR A 66 -13.98 -4.03 -11.57
C THR A 66 -13.97 -4.35 -10.08
N SER A 67 -12.92 -3.96 -9.35
CA SER A 67 -12.76 -4.16 -7.91
C SER A 67 -13.20 -2.96 -7.08
N PHE A 68 -13.98 -2.03 -7.63
CA PHE A 68 -14.42 -0.80 -6.95
C PHE A 68 -14.90 -1.07 -5.50
N PRO A 69 -14.42 -0.29 -4.49
CA PRO A 69 -13.59 0.91 -4.63
C PRO A 69 -12.08 0.62 -4.66
N HIS A 70 -11.66 -0.65 -4.59
CA HIS A 70 -10.26 -1.04 -4.44
C HIS A 70 -9.51 -0.91 -5.76
N HIS A 71 -8.39 -0.19 -5.73
CA HIS A 71 -7.56 0.00 -6.91
C HIS A 71 -6.09 0.22 -6.54
N LYS A 72 -5.22 0.04 -7.54
CA LYS A 72 -3.80 0.35 -7.47
C LYS A 72 -3.44 1.39 -8.53
N HIS A 73 -2.79 2.46 -8.13
CA HIS A 73 -2.07 3.37 -9.01
C HIS A 73 -0.66 2.82 -9.27
N SER A 74 -0.27 2.74 -10.53
CA SER A 74 1.07 2.33 -10.97
C SER A 74 1.49 3.20 -12.16
N GLY A 75 2.36 4.18 -11.92
CA GLY A 75 2.60 5.25 -12.90
C GLY A 75 1.31 6.01 -13.24
N GLU A 76 1.00 6.11 -14.52
CA GLU A 76 -0.25 6.74 -15.02
C GLU A 76 -1.45 5.77 -15.06
N SER A 77 -1.24 4.49 -14.73
CA SER A 77 -2.28 3.47 -14.81
C SER A 77 -3.00 3.28 -13.47
N VAL A 78 -4.30 3.01 -13.56
CA VAL A 78 -5.14 2.55 -12.45
C VAL A 78 -5.61 1.14 -12.78
N VAL A 79 -5.34 0.20 -11.88
CA VAL A 79 -5.65 -1.22 -12.09
C VAL A 79 -6.53 -1.77 -10.99
N SER A 80 -7.46 -2.65 -11.38
CA SER A 80 -8.25 -3.45 -10.45
C SER A 80 -7.34 -4.33 -9.60
N THR A 81 -7.64 -4.44 -8.32
CA THR A 81 -6.87 -5.25 -7.38
C THR A 81 -7.74 -5.69 -6.20
N GLU A 82 -7.45 -6.87 -5.68
CA GLU A 82 -7.97 -7.26 -4.36
C GLU A 82 -7.33 -6.37 -3.29
N PRO A 83 -8.03 -6.06 -2.18
CA PRO A 83 -7.48 -5.26 -1.10
C PRO A 83 -6.21 -5.90 -0.52
N PRO A 84 -5.01 -5.32 -0.68
CA PRO A 84 -3.80 -5.93 -0.15
C PRO A 84 -3.72 -5.78 1.36
N THR A 85 -2.95 -6.63 2.03
CA THR A 85 -2.54 -6.41 3.42
C THR A 85 -1.24 -5.60 3.47
N LEU A 86 -0.94 -4.98 4.62
CA LEU A 86 0.36 -4.34 4.82
C LEU A 86 1.52 -5.32 4.56
N GLU A 87 1.37 -6.59 4.98
CA GLU A 87 2.37 -7.64 4.74
C GLU A 87 2.62 -7.89 3.25
N THR A 88 1.55 -8.00 2.44
CA THR A 88 1.70 -8.21 0.99
C THR A 88 2.37 -7.01 0.32
N VAL A 89 2.05 -5.79 0.77
CA VAL A 89 2.69 -4.57 0.24
C VAL A 89 4.19 -4.53 0.62
N LEU A 90 4.54 -4.86 1.87
CA LEU A 90 5.94 -4.90 2.29
C LEU A 90 6.75 -5.96 1.51
N LYS A 91 6.13 -7.11 1.21
CA LYS A 91 6.73 -8.15 0.37
C LYS A 91 6.96 -7.66 -1.06
N GLU A 92 5.98 -6.99 -1.67
CA GLU A 92 6.11 -6.39 -3.00
C GLU A 92 7.27 -5.38 -3.05
N ILE A 93 7.33 -4.45 -2.08
CA ILE A 93 8.41 -3.46 -1.98
C ILE A 93 9.78 -4.13 -1.87
N THR A 94 9.88 -5.15 -1.00
CA THR A 94 11.15 -5.86 -0.80
C THR A 94 11.61 -6.55 -2.09
N ALA A 95 10.69 -7.16 -2.84
CA ALA A 95 10.99 -7.75 -4.15
C ALA A 95 11.49 -6.68 -5.13
N THR A 96 10.80 -5.54 -5.24
CA THR A 96 11.21 -4.42 -6.11
C THR A 96 12.62 -3.93 -5.79
N ILE A 97 12.98 -3.80 -4.51
CA ILE A 97 14.32 -3.36 -4.09
C ILE A 97 15.40 -4.39 -4.47
N VAL A 98 15.11 -5.68 -4.29
CA VAL A 98 16.05 -6.75 -4.64
C VAL A 98 16.27 -6.82 -6.14
N GLU A 99 15.21 -6.73 -6.94
CA GLU A 99 15.28 -6.73 -8.41
C GLU A 99 16.09 -5.53 -8.92
N ALA A 100 15.84 -4.32 -8.40
CA ALA A 100 16.57 -3.12 -8.78
C ALA A 100 18.08 -3.24 -8.47
N LYS A 101 18.43 -3.89 -7.35
CA LYS A 101 19.83 -4.13 -6.97
C LYS A 101 20.52 -5.14 -7.89
N GLN A 102 19.84 -6.22 -8.27
CA GLN A 102 20.38 -7.21 -9.20
C GLN A 102 20.67 -6.59 -10.56
N GLN A 103 19.80 -5.69 -11.03
CA GLN A 103 20.00 -4.97 -12.28
C GLN A 103 21.20 -4.02 -12.23
N SER A 104 21.41 -3.30 -11.11
CA SER A 104 22.57 -2.40 -10.97
C SER A 104 23.90 -3.15 -10.87
N ASP A 105 23.90 -4.32 -10.22
CA ASP A 105 25.10 -5.14 -10.08
C ASP A 105 25.51 -5.77 -11.43
N ALA A 106 24.54 -6.16 -12.26
CA ALA A 106 24.78 -6.66 -13.61
C ALA A 106 25.40 -5.58 -14.53
N ASP A 107 24.82 -4.38 -14.55
CA ASP A 107 25.28 -3.25 -15.38
C ASP A 107 26.70 -2.77 -15.00
N SER A 108 27.08 -2.92 -13.72
CA SER A 108 28.42 -2.58 -13.22
C SER A 108 29.49 -3.64 -13.56
N SER A 109 29.08 -4.83 -14.00
CA SER A 109 29.99 -5.95 -14.34
C SER A 109 30.36 -6.04 -15.82
N GLU A 110 29.73 -5.22 -16.67
CA GLU A 110 29.98 -5.14 -18.11
C GLU A 110 30.95 -3.99 -18.50
N ILE A 111 31.59 -3.34 -17.51
CA ILE A 111 32.58 -2.25 -17.69
C ILE A 111 33.98 -2.72 -17.28
#